data_AF-A0A938L0N4-F1
#
_entry.id   AF-A0A938L0N4-F1
#
_cell.length_a   1.000
_cell.length_b   1.000
_cell.length_c   1.000
_cell.angle_alpha   90.00
_cell.angle_beta   90.00
_cell.angle_gamma   90.00
#
_symmetry.space_group_name_H-M   'P 1'
#
loop_
_entity.id
_entity.type
_entity.pdbx_description
1 polymer ?
#
loop_
_entity_poly.entity_id
_entity_poly.type
_entity_poly.pdbx_seq_one_letter_code
_entity_poly.pdbx_strand_id
1 'polypeptide(L)' 'MSKIGIGVLSYAHGHVNAYSAEIKGFEDAELISVWDDNLERGKANADNFGAAFKP' A
#
# COMPACT_ATOMS: atom_id res chain seq x y z
N MET A 1 -19.11 4.96 9.55
CA MET A 1 -18.15 3.98 10.12
C MET A 1 -16.74 4.50 9.89
N SER A 2 -15.79 4.27 10.79
CA SER A 2 -14.39 4.60 10.55
C SER A 2 -13.77 3.57 9.61
N LYS A 3 -13.00 4.03 8.61
CA LYS A 3 -12.26 3.13 7.72
C LYS A 3 -11.11 2.43 8.45
N ILE A 4 -10.79 1.21 8.01
CA ILE A 4 -9.61 0.45 8.44
C ILE A 4 -8.41 0.95 7.65
N GLY A 5 -7.42 1.50 8.35
CA GLY A 5 -6.15 1.89 7.77
C GLY A 5 -5.19 0.70 7.68
N ILE A 6 -4.65 0.45 6.49
CA ILE A 6 -3.75 -0.69 6.22
C ILE A 6 -2.36 -0.18 5.89
N GLY A 7 -1.35 -0.80 6.50
CA GLY A 7 0.06 -0.63 6.15
C GLY A 7 0.58 -1.86 5.40
N VAL A 8 1.27 -1.64 4.29
CA VAL A 8 1.89 -2.72 3.52
C VAL A 8 3.39 -2.71 3.74
N LEU A 9 3.93 -3.86 4.14
CA LEU A 9 5.35 -4.08 4.32
C LEU A 9 5.87 -4.94 3.15
N SER A 10 6.74 -4.35 2.34
CA SER A 10 7.40 -4.96 1.18
C SER A 10 6.48 -5.31 -0.01
N TYR A 11 6.87 -4.82 -1.18
CA TYR A 11 6.34 -5.18 -2.49
C TYR A 11 7.29 -6.12 -3.26
N ALA A 12 8.23 -6.79 -2.57
CA ALA A 12 9.14 -7.74 -3.21
C ALA A 12 8.42 -8.88 -3.93
N HIS A 13 7.22 -9.24 -3.45
CA HIS A 13 6.39 -10.28 -4.05
C HIS A 13 5.24 -9.66 -4.85
N GLY A 14 5.13 -10.03 -6.13
CA GLY A 14 4.22 -9.38 -7.08
C GLY A 14 2.75 -9.37 -6.67
N HIS A 15 2.27 -10.42 -5.98
CA HIS A 15 0.86 -10.53 -5.57
C HIS A 15 0.39 -9.43 -4.61
N VAL A 16 1.31 -8.80 -3.86
CA VAL A 16 0.96 -7.69 -2.96
C VAL A 16 0.33 -6.54 -3.74
N ASN A 17 0.77 -6.29 -4.98
CA ASN A 17 0.16 -5.28 -5.84
C ASN A 17 -1.31 -5.57 -6.14
N ALA A 18 -1.68 -6.84 -6.34
CA ALA A 18 -3.06 -7.23 -6.60
C ALA A 18 -3.95 -7.00 -5.37
N TYR A 19 -3.44 -7.31 -4.17
CA TYR A 19 -4.16 -7.02 -2.93
C TYR A 19 -4.37 -5.52 -2.72
N SER A 20 -3.33 -4.73 -2.93
CA SER A 20 -3.39 -3.27 -2.82
C SER A 20 -4.36 -2.64 -3.83
N ALA A 21 -4.42 -3.19 -5.05
CA ALA A 21 -5.36 -2.76 -6.08
C ALA A 21 -6.82 -3.07 -5.68
N GLU A 22 -7.08 -4.26 -5.13
CA GLU A 22 -8.41 -4.66 -4.67
C GLU A 22 -8.89 -3.78 -3.49
N ILE A 23 -8.02 -3.55 -2.50
CA ILE A 23 -8.33 -2.72 -1.30
C ILE A 23 -8.75 -1.31 -1.69
N LYS A 24 -8.24 -0.76 -2.80
CA LYS A 24 -8.62 0.58 -3.28
C LYS A 24 -10.12 0.70 -3.59
N GLY A 25 -10.79 -0.42 -3.87
CA GLY A 25 -12.23 -0.48 -4.12
C GLY A 25 -13.09 -0.60 -2.87
N PHE A 26 -12.51 -0.83 -1.69
CA PHE A 26 -13.27 -1.04 -0.45
C PHE A 26 -13.76 0.30 0.12
N GLU A 27 -15.02 0.34 0.54
CA GLU A 27 -15.60 1.54 1.17
C GLU A 27 -15.13 1.71 2.63
N ASP A 28 -14.75 0.61 3.27
CA ASP A 28 -14.41 0.51 4.68
C ASP A 28 -12.92 0.30 4.95
N ALA A 29 -12.07 0.32 3.92
CA ALA A 29 -10.62 0.17 4.06
C ALA A 29 -9.84 1.13 3.15
N GLU A 30 -8.62 1.48 3.55
CA GLU A 30 -7.70 2.26 2.74
C GLU A 30 -6.23 1.98 3.07
N LEU A 31 -5.36 2.07 2.07
CA LEU A 31 -3.92 1.96 2.26
C LEU A 31 -3.37 3.31 2.75
N ILE A 32 -2.81 3.33 3.95
CA ILE A 32 -2.30 4.56 4.58
C ILE A 32 -0.78 4.62 4.61
N SER A 33 -0.11 3.47 4.52
CA SER A 33 1.35 3.42 4.56
C SER A 33 1.94 2.29 3.74
N VAL A 34 3.13 2.55 3.20
CA VAL A 34 3.98 1.59 2.51
C VAL A 34 5.37 1.67 3.13
N TRP A 35 5.92 0.53 3.48
CA TRP A 35 7.34 0.37 3.79
C TRP A 35 7.94 -0.64 2.83
N ASP A 36 9.18 -0.41 2.40
CA ASP A 36 9.91 -1.35 1.56
C ASP A 36 11.42 -1.17 1.75
N ASP A 37 12.15 -2.29 1.84
CA ASP A 37 13.62 -2.31 1.86
C ASP A 37 14.23 -1.75 0.56
N ASN A 38 13.54 -1.96 -0.57
CA ASN A 38 13.86 -1.29 -1.82
C ASN A 38 13.12 0.06 -1.89
N LEU A 39 13.86 1.14 -1.63
CA LEU A 39 13.35 2.51 -1.60
C LEU A 39 12.60 2.91 -2.88
N GLU A 40 13.13 2.56 -4.06
CA GLU A 40 12.56 2.93 -5.35
C GLU A 40 11.21 2.22 -5.57
N ARG A 41 11.17 0.90 -5.35
CA ARG A 41 9.95 0.10 -5.43
C ARG A 41 8.90 0.56 -4.41
N GLY A 42 9.33 0.83 -3.17
CA GLY A 42 8.45 1.29 -2.11
C GLY A 42 7.78 2.62 -2.44
N LYS A 43 8.57 3.61 -2.89
CA LYS A 43 8.05 4.92 -3.28
C LYS A 43 7.13 4.84 -4.50
N ALA A 44 7.50 4.08 -5.52
CA ALA A 44 6.66 3.89 -6.70
C ALA A 44 5.27 3.30 -6.33
N ASN A 45 5.24 2.34 -5.40
CA ASN A 45 3.97 1.76 -4.95
C ASN A 45 3.18 2.68 -4.02
N ALA A 46 3.87 3.41 -3.14
CA ALA A 46 3.24 4.45 -2.31
C ALA A 46 2.48 5.47 -3.20
N ASP A 47 3.14 5.95 -4.26
CA ASP A 47 2.54 6.87 -5.23
C ASP A 47 1.38 6.23 -6.01
N ASN A 48 1.55 4.99 -6.51
CA ASN A 48 0.51 4.27 -7.25
C ASN A 48 -0.77 4.06 -6.45
N PHE A 49 -0.64 3.79 -5.15
CA PHE A 49 -1.76 3.49 -4.27
C PHE A 49 -2.24 4.68 -3.44
N GLY A 50 -1.59 5.85 -3.54
CA GLY A 50 -1.96 7.05 -2.78
C GLY A 50 -1.67 6.93 -1.27
N ALA A 51 -0.70 6.11 -0.90
CA ALA A 51 -0.30 5.86 0.48
C ALA A 51 1.00 6.59 0.82
N ALA A 52 1.29 6.80 2.11
CA ALA A 52 2.55 7.41 2.53
C ALA A 52 3.69 6.39 2.59
N PHE A 53 4.80 6.63 1.89
CA PHE A 53 6.02 5.86 2.13
C PHE A 53 6.58 6.14 3.53
N LYS A 54 7.00 5.10 4.24
CA LYS A 54 7.65 5.16 5.56
C LYS A 54 9.01 4.47 5.47
N PRO A 55 10.08 5.07 6.04
CA PRO A 55 11.40 4.46 6.12
C PRO A 55 11.48 3.33 7.14
#